data_AF-A0A9D5CHL7-F1
#
_entry.id   AF-A0A9D5CHL7-F1
#
_cell.length_a   1.000
_cell.length_b   1.000
_cell.length_c   1.000
_cell.angle_alpha   90.00
_cell.angle_beta   90.00
_cell.angle_gamma   90.00
#
_symmetry.space_group_name_H-M   'P 1'
#
loop_
_entity.id
_entity.type
_entity.pdbx_description
1 polymer ?
#
loop_
_entity_poly.entity_id
_entity_poly.type
_entity_poly.pdbx_seq_one_letter_code
_entity_poly.pdbx_strand_id
1 'polypeptide(L)'
;MRSPLRTSLQASSSSPPAQTTAPPPPPPPPEAAPETLAPPPPTKLAPVVASSTHPASEGGQRVVATPYAKKLAKDLKVELGSVIGTGPMGRIVAKDVEAAASSPAKSVSESASVKAPAIELGSVVPFTTMQGAVSRNMVESLSVPTFRVGYTITTDALDNLYKKIKSKGVTMTALLAKATAMALTKHPVVNSSCRDGKSFTYNSSINIAVAVAIDGGLITPVLPDADKVDIYSLSRKWKELVDKARAKQLQPHEYNTGTFTLSNLGMFGVDRFDAILPPGTGAIMAVGASQPTVVATKDGRIGMKSQMQVNVTADHRVIYGADLAAFLQTLANIIEDPKDLTF
;
A
#
# COMPACT_ATOMS: atom_id res chain seq x y z
N MET A 1 -63.27 -49.71 -2.84
CA MET A 1 -64.32 -48.86 -2.23
C MET A 1 -63.64 -47.71 -1.48
N ARG A 2 -64.14 -46.47 -1.66
CA ARG A 2 -64.09 -45.29 -0.76
C ARG A 2 -62.92 -45.11 0.25
N SER A 3 -62.13 -44.04 0.07
CA SER A 3 -61.78 -43.11 1.18
C SER A 3 -63.07 -42.43 1.69
N PRO A 4 -63.17 -41.88 2.92
CA PRO A 4 -62.40 -40.70 3.40
C PRO A 4 -61.62 -41.03 4.71
N LEU A 5 -61.18 -40.13 5.61
CA LEU A 5 -61.40 -38.69 5.88
C LEU A 5 -60.11 -38.00 6.39
N ARG A 6 -60.13 -36.67 6.53
CA ARG A 6 -59.22 -35.87 7.37
C ARG A 6 -59.91 -35.56 8.71
N THR A 7 -59.16 -35.41 9.79
CA THR A 7 -59.68 -34.75 11.01
C THR A 7 -58.95 -33.43 11.23
N SER A 8 -59.73 -32.35 11.21
CA SER A 8 -59.29 -30.98 11.50
C SER A 8 -59.43 -30.70 13.00
N LEU A 9 -58.39 -30.17 13.64
CA LEU A 9 -58.47 -29.61 14.98
C LEU A 9 -58.46 -28.09 14.88
N GLN A 10 -59.62 -27.48 15.14
CA GLN A 10 -59.74 -26.04 15.33
C GLN A 10 -59.12 -25.65 16.67
N ALA A 11 -58.33 -24.57 16.67
CA ALA A 11 -58.04 -23.80 17.87
C ALA A 11 -58.54 -22.37 17.63
N SER A 12 -59.59 -21.98 18.35
CA SER A 12 -60.24 -20.68 18.17
C SER A 12 -59.49 -19.55 18.89
N SER A 13 -59.56 -18.38 18.28
CA SER A 13 -59.10 -17.08 18.76
C SER A 13 -59.46 -16.73 20.20
N SER A 14 -58.53 -16.11 20.93
CA SER A 14 -58.85 -15.06 21.91
C SER A 14 -57.76 -13.98 21.90
N SER A 15 -58.16 -12.72 21.71
CA SER A 15 -57.26 -11.56 21.59
C SER A 15 -57.31 -10.72 22.87
N PRO A 16 -56.17 -10.27 23.42
CA PRO A 16 -56.13 -9.23 24.44
C PRO A 16 -56.53 -7.84 23.87
N PRO A 17 -56.99 -6.90 24.71
CA PRO A 17 -57.57 -5.63 24.25
C PRO A 17 -56.54 -4.63 23.71
N ALA A 18 -56.96 -3.85 22.72
CA ALA A 18 -56.17 -2.78 22.13
C ALA A 18 -55.99 -1.60 23.11
N GLN A 19 -54.74 -1.17 23.32
CA GLN A 19 -54.45 0.12 23.94
C GLN A 19 -54.36 1.19 22.84
N THR A 20 -55.19 2.22 22.95
CA THR A 20 -55.18 3.38 22.06
C THR A 20 -53.97 4.27 22.37
N THR A 21 -52.91 4.18 21.56
CA THR A 21 -51.84 5.18 21.53
C THR A 21 -52.21 6.31 20.57
N ALA A 22 -52.08 7.56 21.02
CA ALA A 22 -52.40 8.75 20.25
C ALA A 22 -51.43 8.92 19.04
N PRO A 23 -51.87 9.56 17.93
CA PRO A 23 -51.02 9.79 16.77
C PRO A 23 -49.87 10.77 17.10
N PRO A 24 -48.67 10.58 16.52
CA PRO A 24 -47.56 11.51 16.69
C PRO A 24 -47.88 12.88 16.04
N PRO A 25 -47.34 14.00 16.58
CA PRO A 25 -47.57 15.32 16.03
C PRO A 25 -46.95 15.48 14.63
N PRO A 26 -47.50 16.37 13.78
CA PRO A 26 -47.00 16.59 12.43
C PRO A 26 -45.57 17.17 12.43
N PRO A 27 -44.77 16.90 11.38
CA PRO A 27 -43.42 17.44 11.27
C PRO A 27 -43.43 18.97 11.12
N PRO A 28 -42.39 19.67 11.60
CA PRO A 28 -42.27 21.11 11.41
C PRO A 28 -42.14 21.48 9.92
N PRO A 29 -42.61 22.68 9.52
CA PRO A 29 -42.49 23.13 8.13
C PRO A 29 -41.03 23.27 7.70
N PRO A 30 -40.73 23.08 6.39
CA PRO A 30 -39.36 23.13 5.89
C PRO A 30 -38.77 24.54 6.05
N GLU A 31 -37.64 24.61 6.77
CA GLU A 31 -36.85 25.82 6.91
C GLU A 31 -36.23 26.21 5.55
N ALA A 32 -36.22 27.52 5.27
CA ALA A 32 -35.93 28.03 3.94
C ALA A 32 -34.50 27.74 3.48
N ALA A 33 -34.34 27.39 2.20
CA ALA A 33 -33.04 27.37 1.57
C ALA A 33 -32.45 28.80 1.53
N PRO A 34 -31.18 29.01 1.92
CA PRO A 34 -30.51 30.27 1.68
C PRO A 34 -30.33 30.47 0.17
N GLU A 35 -30.93 31.52 -0.36
CA GLU A 35 -30.88 31.87 -1.78
C GLU A 35 -29.45 32.20 -2.26
N THR A 36 -29.21 31.89 -3.53
CA THR A 36 -28.00 32.19 -4.28
C THR A 36 -27.65 33.68 -4.25
N LEU A 37 -26.58 34.07 -3.56
CA LEU A 37 -25.94 35.36 -3.77
C LEU A 37 -24.95 35.29 -4.94
N ALA A 38 -25.42 35.70 -6.12
CA ALA A 38 -24.57 35.94 -7.28
C ALA A 38 -23.80 37.28 -7.11
N PRO A 39 -22.46 37.31 -7.23
CA PRO A 39 -21.71 38.56 -7.22
C PRO A 39 -21.79 39.28 -8.59
N PRO A 40 -21.88 40.63 -8.64
CA PRO A 40 -21.96 41.39 -9.88
C PRO A 40 -20.58 41.56 -10.58
N PRO A 41 -20.54 41.59 -11.92
CA PRO A 41 -19.37 41.97 -12.72
C PRO A 41 -19.39 43.48 -13.08
N PRO A 42 -18.40 44.04 -13.82
CA PRO A 42 -16.96 43.73 -13.90
C PRO A 42 -16.08 45.01 -13.73
N THR A 43 -14.75 44.87 -13.72
CA THR A 43 -13.86 45.96 -14.19
C THR A 43 -12.65 45.40 -14.93
N LYS A 44 -12.34 45.97 -16.11
CA LYS A 44 -11.24 45.55 -16.99
C LYS A 44 -9.91 46.13 -16.52
N LEU A 45 -8.88 45.28 -16.43
CA LEU A 45 -7.49 45.67 -16.69
C LEU A 45 -6.80 44.55 -17.47
N ALA A 46 -6.02 44.94 -18.48
CA ALA A 46 -5.16 44.10 -19.30
C ALA A 46 -3.94 44.93 -19.73
N PRO A 47 -2.89 44.33 -20.29
CA PRO A 47 -2.13 43.21 -19.73
C PRO A 47 -0.66 43.62 -19.52
N VAL A 48 0.05 43.00 -18.57
CA VAL A 48 1.51 43.14 -18.46
C VAL A 48 2.18 41.84 -18.84
N VAL A 49 3.06 41.96 -19.84
CA VAL A 49 3.88 40.93 -20.49
C VAL A 49 4.44 39.83 -19.59
N ALA A 50 4.32 38.60 -20.08
CA ALA A 50 5.07 37.46 -19.56
C ALA A 50 6.55 37.58 -19.90
N SER A 51 7.42 37.10 -18.99
CA SER A 51 8.79 36.75 -19.32
C SER A 51 9.08 35.35 -18.75
N SER A 52 9.21 34.39 -19.65
CA SER A 52 9.55 33.01 -19.33
C SER A 52 11.06 32.88 -19.09
N THR A 53 11.43 32.21 -18.00
CA THR A 53 12.80 31.69 -17.83
C THR A 53 12.73 30.18 -17.69
N HIS A 54 13.16 29.48 -18.75
CA HIS A 54 13.52 28.07 -18.67
C HIS A 54 14.87 27.95 -17.92
N PRO A 55 15.13 26.83 -17.22
CA PRO A 55 16.46 26.58 -16.66
C PRO A 55 17.45 26.26 -17.79
N ALA A 56 18.40 27.18 -18.03
CA ALA A 56 19.51 26.94 -18.96
C ALA A 56 20.71 26.35 -18.20
N SER A 57 21.36 25.37 -18.84
CA SER A 57 22.55 24.68 -18.32
C SER A 57 23.79 25.57 -18.28
N GLU A 58 24.75 25.17 -17.44
CA GLU A 58 26.20 25.41 -17.55
C GLU A 58 26.72 26.85 -17.78
N GLY A 59 27.21 27.44 -16.68
CA GLY A 59 28.05 28.64 -16.70
C GLY A 59 29.22 28.51 -15.73
N GLY A 60 30.11 27.55 -15.96
CA GLY A 60 31.29 27.34 -15.10
C GLY A 60 32.19 28.58 -15.07
N GLN A 61 32.19 29.31 -13.95
CA GLN A 61 33.04 30.50 -13.79
C GLN A 61 34.52 30.09 -13.87
N ARG A 62 35.18 30.47 -14.97
CA ARG A 62 36.58 30.14 -15.22
C ARG A 62 37.47 30.94 -14.26
N VAL A 63 37.83 30.34 -13.13
CA VAL A 63 38.63 30.97 -12.07
C VAL A 63 39.94 31.55 -12.61
N VAL A 64 40.02 32.88 -12.68
CA VAL A 64 41.19 33.62 -13.15
C VAL A 64 42.12 33.88 -11.97
N ALA A 65 43.14 33.03 -11.82
CA ALA A 65 44.16 33.15 -10.78
C ALA A 65 45.57 33.23 -11.39
N THR A 66 46.47 33.97 -10.74
CA THR A 66 47.89 34.03 -11.14
C THR A 66 48.56 32.66 -11.01
N PRO A 67 49.59 32.34 -11.84
CA PRO A 67 50.27 31.04 -11.76
C PRO A 67 50.83 30.71 -10.38
N TYR A 68 51.35 31.73 -9.70
CA TYR A 68 51.88 31.61 -8.33
C TYR A 68 50.77 31.33 -7.30
N ALA A 69 49.62 32.03 -7.37
CA ALA A 69 48.47 31.76 -6.50
C ALA A 69 47.88 30.35 -6.71
N LYS A 70 47.87 29.83 -7.95
CA LYS A 70 47.42 28.45 -8.22
C LYS A 70 48.31 27.40 -7.59
N LYS A 71 49.63 27.62 -7.57
CA LYS A 71 50.56 26.74 -6.87
C LYS A 71 50.33 26.80 -5.35
N LEU A 72 50.29 28.01 -4.81
CA LEU A 72 50.11 28.24 -3.37
C LEU A 72 48.79 27.65 -2.83
N ALA A 73 47.69 27.76 -3.57
CA ALA A 73 46.40 27.20 -3.17
C ALA A 73 46.39 25.67 -3.16
N LYS A 74 47.15 25.03 -4.06
CA LYS A 74 47.34 23.57 -4.05
C LYS A 74 48.17 23.14 -2.83
N ASP A 75 49.23 23.88 -2.52
CA ASP A 75 50.13 23.59 -1.40
C ASP A 75 49.44 23.81 -0.03
N LEU A 76 48.58 24.84 0.08
CA LEU A 76 47.79 25.17 1.29
C LEU A 76 46.39 24.52 1.33
N LYS A 77 46.04 23.67 0.35
CA LYS A 77 44.71 23.01 0.22
C LYS A 77 43.49 23.96 0.23
N VAL A 78 43.64 25.16 -0.34
CA VAL A 78 42.57 26.16 -0.44
C VAL A 78 41.82 26.01 -1.75
N GLU A 79 40.48 25.93 -1.70
CA GLU A 79 39.64 25.86 -2.91
C GLU A 79 39.47 27.25 -3.55
N LEU A 80 40.16 27.47 -4.68
CA LEU A 80 40.16 28.74 -5.41
C LEU A 80 38.77 29.22 -5.87
N GLY A 81 37.77 28.35 -5.97
CA GLY A 81 36.38 28.75 -6.28
C GLY A 81 35.69 29.54 -5.16
N SER A 82 36.22 29.45 -3.92
CA SER A 82 35.71 30.16 -2.74
C SER A 82 36.46 31.46 -2.41
N VAL A 83 37.54 31.76 -3.14
CA VAL A 83 38.45 32.88 -2.85
C VAL A 83 38.14 34.07 -3.76
N ILE A 84 37.79 35.20 -3.16
CA ILE A 84 37.54 36.46 -3.88
C ILE A 84 38.90 37.10 -4.23
N GLY A 85 39.19 37.24 -5.52
CA GLY A 85 40.46 37.77 -6.01
C GLY A 85 40.53 39.30 -6.00
N THR A 86 41.58 39.87 -5.39
CA THR A 86 41.76 41.34 -5.28
C THR A 86 42.63 41.96 -6.38
N GLY A 87 43.18 41.15 -7.29
CA GLY A 87 44.02 41.62 -8.40
C GLY A 87 43.23 42.23 -9.57
N PRO A 88 43.92 42.87 -10.54
CA PRO A 88 43.29 43.49 -11.70
C PRO A 88 42.36 42.54 -12.47
N MET A 89 41.15 43.01 -12.79
CA MET A 89 40.06 42.21 -13.37
C MET A 89 39.58 41.04 -12.48
N GLY A 90 39.58 41.22 -11.15
CA GLY A 90 39.08 40.21 -10.18
C GLY A 90 39.99 38.98 -10.05
N ARG A 91 41.27 39.12 -10.36
CA ARG A 91 42.22 38.01 -10.44
C ARG A 91 42.74 37.62 -9.06
N ILE A 92 42.70 36.34 -8.73
CA ILE A 92 43.25 35.83 -7.45
C ILE A 92 44.78 35.94 -7.47
N VAL A 93 45.32 36.67 -6.48
CA VAL A 93 46.76 36.82 -6.21
C VAL A 93 47.16 36.04 -4.94
N ALA A 94 48.46 35.83 -4.72
CA ALA A 94 48.93 34.97 -3.63
C ALA A 94 48.45 35.42 -2.23
N LYS A 95 48.38 36.74 -1.99
CA LYS A 95 47.85 37.31 -0.74
C LYS A 95 46.41 36.89 -0.44
N ASP A 96 45.56 36.73 -1.46
CA ASP A 96 44.17 36.29 -1.28
C ASP A 96 44.11 34.84 -0.79
N VAL A 97 45.03 34.00 -1.30
CA VAL A 97 45.16 32.58 -0.92
C VAL A 97 45.75 32.45 0.49
N GLU A 98 46.74 33.27 0.84
CA GLU A 98 47.33 33.32 2.19
C GLU A 98 46.30 33.80 3.23
N ALA A 99 45.49 34.80 2.90
CA ALA A 99 44.40 35.28 3.75
C ALA A 99 43.28 34.23 3.93
N ALA A 100 42.95 33.50 2.86
CA ALA A 100 42.00 32.38 2.92
C ALA A 100 42.53 31.18 3.73
N ALA A 101 43.85 30.90 3.68
CA ALA A 101 44.49 29.86 4.47
C ALA A 101 44.66 30.24 5.96
N SER A 102 44.83 31.53 6.25
CA SER A 102 45.06 32.05 7.62
C SER A 102 43.77 32.36 8.38
N SER A 103 42.64 32.43 7.68
CA SER A 103 41.31 32.55 8.30
C SER A 103 40.87 31.18 8.80
N PRO A 104 40.44 31.02 10.07
CA PRO A 104 39.83 29.77 10.51
C PRO A 104 38.63 29.48 9.61
N ALA A 105 38.66 28.36 8.90
CA ALA A 105 37.53 27.93 8.10
C ALA A 105 36.29 27.91 9.01
N LYS A 106 35.23 28.64 8.62
CA LYS A 106 33.92 28.47 9.25
C LYS A 106 33.61 26.99 9.19
N SER A 107 33.56 26.37 10.37
CA SER A 107 33.38 24.93 10.52
C SER A 107 32.22 24.50 9.64
N VAL A 108 32.54 23.69 8.63
CA VAL A 108 31.53 22.99 7.82
C VAL A 108 30.58 22.35 8.82
N SER A 109 29.31 22.73 8.78
CA SER A 109 28.35 22.34 9.81
C SER A 109 28.44 20.83 9.99
N GLU A 110 28.88 20.42 11.18
CA GLU A 110 29.09 19.02 11.51
C GLU A 110 27.80 18.29 11.16
N SER A 111 27.92 17.22 10.36
CA SER A 111 26.77 16.46 9.89
C SER A 111 25.98 16.03 11.11
N ALA A 112 24.81 16.66 11.31
CA ALA A 112 23.95 16.36 12.42
C ALA A 112 23.51 14.90 12.26
N SER A 113 24.21 14.01 12.95
CA SER A 113 23.77 12.64 13.16
C SER A 113 22.39 12.75 13.78
N VAL A 114 21.37 12.51 12.97
CA VAL A 114 19.98 12.51 13.40
C VAL A 114 19.83 11.31 14.32
N LYS A 115 20.14 11.51 15.60
CA LYS A 115 19.71 10.60 16.66
C LYS A 115 18.21 10.46 16.51
N ALA A 116 17.76 9.23 16.27
CA ALA A 116 16.33 8.93 16.28
C ALA A 116 15.74 9.49 17.58
N PRO A 117 14.57 10.17 17.53
CA PRO A 117 13.99 10.79 18.71
C PRO A 117 13.81 9.73 19.80
N ALA A 118 14.38 10.00 20.97
CA ALA A 118 14.25 9.10 22.11
C ALA A 118 12.78 9.01 22.51
N ILE A 119 12.26 7.78 22.64
CA ILE A 119 10.88 7.56 23.06
C ILE A 119 10.80 7.84 24.57
N GLU A 120 10.27 9.00 24.94
CA GLU A 120 10.02 9.34 26.35
C GLU A 120 8.83 8.53 26.87
N LEU A 121 9.10 7.62 27.81
CA LEU A 121 8.07 6.80 28.46
C LEU A 121 7.08 7.70 29.21
N GLY A 122 5.79 7.50 28.97
CA GLY A 122 4.71 8.29 29.58
C GLY A 122 4.36 9.60 28.82
N SER A 123 5.08 9.93 27.74
CA SER A 123 4.70 11.06 26.87
C SER A 123 3.45 10.74 26.04
N VAL A 124 2.63 11.77 25.76
CA VAL A 124 1.47 11.66 24.87
C VAL A 124 1.88 12.18 23.48
N VAL A 125 1.92 11.27 22.50
CA VAL A 125 2.23 11.61 21.11
C VAL A 125 0.93 11.63 20.28
N PRO A 126 0.54 12.77 19.69
CA PRO A 126 -0.65 12.83 18.83
C PRO A 126 -0.42 12.05 17.54
N PHE A 127 -1.49 11.41 17.02
CA PHE A 127 -1.43 10.74 15.73
C PHE A 127 -1.16 11.74 14.60
N THR A 128 -0.27 11.34 13.68
CA THR A 128 -0.14 11.98 12.37
C THR A 128 -1.45 11.85 11.57
N THR A 129 -1.65 12.71 10.56
CA THR A 129 -2.81 12.66 9.66
C THR A 129 -3.02 11.27 9.04
N MET A 130 -1.93 10.57 8.70
CA MET A 130 -1.96 9.21 8.16
C MET A 130 -2.42 8.19 9.20
N GLN A 131 -1.86 8.23 10.43
CA GLN A 131 -2.29 7.35 11.52
C GLN A 131 -3.77 7.60 11.90
N GLY A 132 -4.22 8.86 11.89
CA GLY A 132 -5.63 9.21 12.09
C GLY A 132 -6.56 8.66 10.99
N ALA A 133 -6.11 8.63 9.73
CA ALA A 133 -6.84 8.02 8.63
C ALA A 133 -6.90 6.48 8.76
N VAL A 134 -5.77 5.84 9.06
CA VAL A 134 -5.72 4.39 9.35
C VAL A 134 -6.64 4.05 10.52
N SER A 135 -6.62 4.83 11.60
CA SER A 135 -7.49 4.62 12.77
C SER A 135 -8.97 4.64 12.41
N ARG A 136 -9.43 5.56 11.55
CA ARG A 136 -10.83 5.59 11.10
C ARG A 136 -11.19 4.36 10.27
N ASN A 137 -10.36 4.03 9.28
CA ASN A 137 -10.61 2.88 8.39
C ASN A 137 -10.58 1.53 9.16
N MET A 138 -9.71 1.39 10.15
CA MET A 138 -9.63 0.18 10.98
C MET A 138 -10.81 0.06 11.95
N VAL A 139 -11.32 1.19 12.48
CA VAL A 139 -12.56 1.18 13.29
C VAL A 139 -13.78 0.86 12.43
N GLU A 140 -13.87 1.39 11.21
CA GLU A 140 -14.94 1.06 10.24
C GLU A 140 -14.97 -0.45 9.93
N SER A 141 -13.79 -1.06 9.73
CA SER A 141 -13.63 -2.50 9.47
C SER A 141 -14.25 -3.39 10.57
N LEU A 142 -14.26 -2.95 11.84
CA LEU A 142 -14.84 -3.70 12.96
C LEU A 142 -16.35 -3.93 12.82
N SER A 143 -17.04 -3.15 11.99
CA SER A 143 -18.46 -3.34 11.68
C SER A 143 -18.75 -4.48 10.69
N VAL A 144 -17.72 -4.98 9.99
CA VAL A 144 -17.84 -6.06 9.02
C VAL A 144 -17.76 -7.40 9.76
N PRO A 145 -18.76 -8.30 9.65
CA PRO A 145 -18.69 -9.62 10.25
C PRO A 145 -17.68 -10.47 9.48
N THR A 146 -16.44 -10.53 9.97
CA THR A 146 -15.35 -11.25 9.30
C THR A 146 -15.15 -12.65 9.87
N PHE A 147 -14.82 -13.60 8.99
CA PHE A 147 -14.31 -14.91 9.37
C PHE A 147 -12.92 -15.14 8.75
N ARG A 148 -12.22 -16.17 9.22
CA ARG A 148 -10.84 -16.49 8.83
C ARG A 148 -10.74 -17.95 8.44
N VAL A 149 -10.00 -18.23 7.36
CA VAL A 149 -9.59 -19.59 6.97
C VAL A 149 -8.08 -19.61 6.78
N GLY A 150 -7.40 -20.49 7.51
CA GLY A 150 -5.98 -20.79 7.35
C GLY A 150 -5.77 -22.00 6.45
N TYR A 151 -4.70 -21.99 5.65
CA TYR A 151 -4.35 -23.10 4.76
C TYR A 151 -2.83 -23.24 4.63
N THR A 152 -2.31 -24.46 4.77
CA THR A 152 -0.89 -24.79 4.60
C THR A 152 -0.60 -25.10 3.14
N ILE A 153 0.39 -24.44 2.53
CA ILE A 153 0.78 -24.65 1.12
C ILE A 153 2.25 -25.08 1.05
N THR A 154 2.54 -26.12 0.26
CA THR A 154 3.92 -26.57 0.02
C THR A 154 4.60 -25.67 -1.00
N THR A 155 5.79 -25.13 -0.71
CA THR A 155 6.43 -24.11 -1.57
C THR A 155 7.65 -24.58 -2.35
N ASP A 156 8.10 -25.84 -2.21
CA ASP A 156 9.36 -26.29 -2.84
C ASP A 156 9.44 -25.98 -4.35
N ALA A 157 8.33 -26.15 -5.08
CA ALA A 157 8.24 -25.89 -6.51
C ALA A 157 8.32 -24.38 -6.81
N LEU A 158 7.61 -23.56 -6.03
CA LEU A 158 7.66 -22.10 -6.10
C LEU A 158 9.05 -21.55 -5.75
N ASP A 159 9.71 -22.09 -4.73
CA ASP A 159 11.07 -21.71 -4.34
C ASP A 159 12.08 -22.06 -5.45
N ASN A 160 11.90 -23.22 -6.10
CA ASN A 160 12.74 -23.64 -7.22
C ASN A 160 12.47 -22.85 -8.51
N LEU A 161 11.24 -22.39 -8.74
CA LEU A 161 10.97 -21.39 -9.80
C LEU A 161 11.62 -20.05 -9.45
N TYR A 162 11.42 -19.56 -8.23
CA TYR A 162 11.91 -18.26 -7.77
C TYR A 162 13.43 -18.16 -7.91
N LYS A 163 14.19 -19.19 -7.51
CA LYS A 163 15.65 -19.27 -7.72
C LYS A 163 16.08 -19.03 -9.18
N LYS A 164 15.29 -19.49 -10.16
CA LYS A 164 15.59 -19.35 -11.60
C LYS A 164 15.29 -17.97 -12.17
N ILE A 165 14.33 -17.24 -11.60
CA ILE A 165 13.83 -15.96 -12.14
C ILE A 165 14.15 -14.72 -11.28
N LYS A 166 14.62 -14.91 -10.04
CA LYS A 166 15.05 -13.82 -9.14
C LYS A 166 16.09 -12.89 -9.77
N SER A 167 17.05 -13.43 -10.51
CA SER A 167 18.07 -12.64 -11.22
C SER A 167 17.51 -11.72 -12.31
N LYS A 168 16.28 -11.97 -12.77
CA LYS A 168 15.54 -11.14 -13.74
C LYS A 168 14.68 -10.05 -13.06
N GLY A 169 14.89 -9.79 -11.76
CA GLY A 169 14.17 -8.77 -10.99
C GLY A 169 12.82 -9.20 -10.41
N VAL A 170 12.46 -10.48 -10.51
CA VAL A 170 11.22 -11.01 -9.91
C VAL A 170 11.34 -11.08 -8.39
N THR A 171 10.24 -10.81 -7.68
CA THR A 171 10.15 -10.92 -6.21
C THR A 171 9.14 -11.99 -5.80
N MET A 172 9.31 -12.59 -4.61
CA MET A 172 8.34 -13.56 -4.10
C MET A 172 6.95 -12.95 -3.92
N THR A 173 6.86 -11.70 -3.46
CA THR A 173 5.59 -10.96 -3.34
C THR A 173 4.88 -10.78 -4.69
N ALA A 174 5.62 -10.51 -5.77
CA ALA A 174 5.02 -10.43 -7.12
C ALA A 174 4.51 -11.79 -7.63
N LEU A 175 5.24 -12.89 -7.34
CA LEU A 175 4.78 -14.25 -7.64
C LEU A 175 3.50 -14.60 -6.87
N LEU A 176 3.45 -14.30 -5.57
CA LEU A 176 2.27 -14.52 -4.73
C LEU A 176 1.08 -13.67 -5.19
N ALA A 177 1.31 -12.41 -5.59
CA ALA A 177 0.28 -11.55 -6.16
C ALA A 177 -0.27 -12.10 -7.49
N LYS A 178 0.60 -12.57 -8.40
CA LYS A 178 0.19 -13.21 -9.66
C LYS A 178 -0.59 -14.51 -9.42
N ALA A 179 -0.10 -15.38 -8.53
CA ALA A 179 -0.78 -16.61 -8.14
C ALA A 179 -2.18 -16.35 -7.54
N THR A 180 -2.26 -15.34 -6.68
CA THR A 180 -3.53 -14.86 -6.11
C THR A 180 -4.47 -14.37 -7.19
N ALA A 181 -4.00 -13.52 -8.10
CA ALA A 181 -4.83 -12.99 -9.17
C ALA A 181 -5.35 -14.09 -10.10
N MET A 182 -4.51 -15.05 -10.49
CA MET A 182 -4.89 -16.23 -11.27
C MET A 182 -5.91 -17.09 -10.54
N ALA A 183 -5.79 -17.31 -9.22
CA ALA A 183 -6.81 -17.99 -8.44
C ALA A 183 -8.14 -17.22 -8.44
N LEU A 184 -8.12 -15.89 -8.26
CA LEU A 184 -9.33 -15.05 -8.27
C LEU A 184 -10.10 -15.10 -9.60
N THR A 185 -9.46 -15.32 -10.76
CA THR A 185 -10.16 -15.53 -12.05
C THR A 185 -11.16 -16.69 -12.01
N LYS A 186 -10.89 -17.71 -11.19
CA LYS A 186 -11.74 -18.90 -11.02
C LYS A 186 -12.73 -18.76 -9.86
N HIS A 187 -12.55 -17.75 -9.00
CA HIS A 187 -13.30 -17.53 -7.76
C HIS A 187 -13.77 -16.07 -7.63
N PRO A 188 -14.62 -15.58 -8.57
CA PRO A 188 -15.00 -14.16 -8.63
C PRO A 188 -15.71 -13.65 -7.37
N VAL A 189 -16.38 -14.54 -6.60
CA VAL A 189 -17.01 -14.19 -5.31
C VAL A 189 -16.00 -13.72 -4.27
N VAL A 190 -14.76 -14.22 -4.30
CA VAL A 190 -13.68 -13.76 -3.40
C VAL A 190 -13.13 -12.39 -3.82
N ASN A 191 -13.26 -12.03 -5.10
CA ASN A 191 -12.99 -10.68 -5.63
C ASN A 191 -14.24 -9.79 -5.64
N SER A 192 -15.10 -9.89 -4.61
CA SER A 192 -16.28 -9.03 -4.44
C SER A 192 -16.00 -7.81 -3.55
N SER A 193 -16.95 -6.88 -3.50
CA SER A 193 -16.95 -5.72 -2.60
C SER A 193 -18.34 -5.51 -1.98
N CYS A 194 -18.41 -5.24 -0.68
CA CYS A 194 -19.65 -4.90 0.03
C CYS A 194 -19.41 -3.68 0.95
N ARG A 195 -20.14 -2.59 0.70
CA ARG A 195 -19.97 -1.33 1.46
C ARG A 195 -21.13 -1.08 2.42
N ASP A 196 -22.36 -1.14 1.94
CA ASP A 196 -23.56 -0.77 2.70
C ASP A 196 -24.17 -1.92 3.51
N GLY A 197 -23.68 -3.15 3.35
CA GLY A 197 -24.24 -4.36 3.96
C GLY A 197 -25.60 -4.79 3.39
N LYS A 198 -26.10 -4.14 2.33
CA LYS A 198 -27.38 -4.43 1.67
C LYS A 198 -27.17 -5.02 0.27
N SER A 199 -26.07 -4.65 -0.39
CA SER A 199 -25.69 -5.08 -1.72
C SER A 199 -24.19 -5.39 -1.80
N PHE A 200 -23.80 -6.17 -2.80
CA PHE A 200 -22.41 -6.45 -3.09
C PHE A 200 -22.17 -6.44 -4.61
N THR A 201 -20.93 -6.19 -5.00
CA THR A 201 -20.51 -6.08 -6.40
C THR A 201 -19.40 -7.08 -6.67
N TYR A 202 -19.52 -7.86 -7.75
CA TYR A 202 -18.38 -8.58 -8.32
C TYR A 202 -17.49 -7.58 -9.05
N ASN A 203 -16.23 -7.44 -8.64
CA ASN A 203 -15.34 -6.44 -9.25
C ASN A 203 -14.91 -6.88 -10.66
N SER A 204 -14.95 -5.95 -11.63
CA SER A 204 -14.67 -6.23 -13.05
C SER A 204 -13.19 -6.44 -13.40
N SER A 205 -12.29 -6.10 -12.47
CA SER A 205 -10.83 -6.25 -12.59
C SER A 205 -10.28 -6.92 -11.34
N ILE A 206 -9.11 -7.55 -11.47
CA ILE A 206 -8.41 -8.20 -10.36
C ILE A 206 -7.18 -7.33 -10.03
N ASN A 207 -7.41 -6.37 -9.15
CA ASN A 207 -6.42 -5.39 -8.73
C ASN A 207 -5.87 -5.78 -7.35
N ILE A 208 -4.64 -6.26 -7.31
CA ILE A 208 -4.01 -6.72 -6.05
C ILE A 208 -3.36 -5.54 -5.34
N ALA A 209 -4.01 -5.04 -4.30
CA ALA A 209 -3.37 -4.16 -3.32
C ALA A 209 -2.35 -4.97 -2.51
N VAL A 210 -1.13 -4.46 -2.34
CA VAL A 210 -0.10 -5.15 -1.56
C VAL A 210 0.40 -4.23 -0.45
N ALA A 211 0.35 -4.72 0.78
CA ALA A 211 0.75 -3.97 1.97
C ALA A 211 2.27 -3.71 2.01
N VAL A 212 2.67 -2.44 2.12
CA VAL A 212 4.06 -1.99 2.23
C VAL A 212 4.23 -1.13 3.49
N ALA A 213 5.11 -1.56 4.39
CA ALA A 213 5.55 -0.74 5.50
C ALA A 213 6.42 0.42 5.00
N ILE A 214 6.09 1.63 5.47
CA ILE A 214 6.81 2.88 5.19
C ILE A 214 7.13 3.59 6.51
N ASP A 215 8.02 4.57 6.46
CA ASP A 215 8.34 5.38 7.63
C ASP A 215 7.09 6.13 8.14
N GLY A 216 6.69 5.81 9.37
CA GLY A 216 5.49 6.32 10.04
C GLY A 216 4.19 5.54 9.81
N GLY A 217 4.15 4.46 9.01
CA GLY A 217 2.92 3.69 8.83
C GLY A 217 2.89 2.64 7.71
N LEU A 218 1.70 2.42 7.15
CA LEU A 218 1.41 1.42 6.13
C LEU A 218 0.71 2.06 4.93
N ILE A 219 1.10 1.67 3.72
CA ILE A 219 0.39 2.02 2.48
C ILE A 219 0.23 0.79 1.58
N THR A 220 -0.79 0.77 0.74
CA THR A 220 -1.18 -0.39 -0.09
C THR A 220 -1.15 -0.05 -1.58
N PRO A 221 0.05 0.07 -2.20
CA PRO A 221 0.15 0.16 -3.67
C PRO A 221 -0.58 -1.00 -4.37
N VAL A 222 -1.20 -0.68 -5.50
CA VAL A 222 -2.06 -1.59 -6.27
C VAL A 222 -1.39 -2.02 -7.56
N LEU A 223 -1.37 -3.33 -7.79
CA LEU A 223 -1.05 -3.95 -9.08
C LEU A 223 -2.36 -4.13 -9.86
N PRO A 224 -2.64 -3.30 -10.89
CA PRO A 224 -3.87 -3.39 -11.67
C PRO A 224 -3.85 -4.60 -12.61
N ASP A 225 -5.02 -5.22 -12.81
CA ASP A 225 -5.24 -6.35 -13.73
C ASP A 225 -4.13 -7.42 -13.65
N ALA A 226 -3.76 -7.80 -12.42
CA ALA A 226 -2.59 -8.64 -12.15
C ALA A 226 -2.72 -10.07 -12.72
N ASP A 227 -3.93 -10.49 -13.09
CA ASP A 227 -4.21 -11.71 -13.84
C ASP A 227 -3.69 -11.63 -15.29
N LYS A 228 -3.78 -10.46 -15.93
CA LYS A 228 -3.53 -10.23 -17.37
C LYS A 228 -2.09 -9.83 -17.70
N VAL A 229 -1.27 -9.55 -16.70
CA VAL A 229 0.10 -9.03 -16.85
C VAL A 229 1.15 -10.10 -16.56
N ASP A 230 2.18 -10.20 -17.41
CA ASP A 230 3.28 -11.16 -17.24
C ASP A 230 4.10 -10.88 -15.97
N ILE A 231 4.72 -11.92 -15.40
CA ILE A 231 5.44 -11.79 -14.11
C ILE A 231 6.59 -10.77 -14.14
N TYR A 232 7.23 -10.54 -15.29
CA TYR A 232 8.34 -9.61 -15.40
C TYR A 232 7.85 -8.17 -15.48
N SER A 233 6.78 -7.90 -16.23
CA SER A 233 6.10 -6.60 -16.23
C SER A 233 5.48 -6.30 -14.86
N LEU A 234 4.81 -7.27 -14.25
CA LEU A 234 4.24 -7.16 -12.91
C LEU A 234 5.33 -6.86 -11.87
N SER A 235 6.49 -7.54 -11.95
CA SER A 235 7.63 -7.29 -11.04
C SER A 235 8.29 -5.93 -11.26
N ARG A 236 8.40 -5.45 -12.51
CA ARG A 236 8.87 -4.08 -12.80
C ARG A 236 7.92 -3.04 -12.21
N LYS A 237 6.61 -3.19 -12.44
CA LYS A 237 5.61 -2.26 -11.89
C LYS A 237 5.55 -2.32 -10.36
N TRP A 238 5.69 -3.50 -9.78
CA TRP A 238 5.79 -3.67 -8.34
C TRP A 238 6.97 -2.91 -7.74
N LYS A 239 8.16 -3.01 -8.36
CA LYS A 239 9.33 -2.25 -7.92
C LYS A 239 9.11 -0.74 -8.00
N GLU A 240 8.58 -0.24 -9.11
CA GLU A 240 8.23 1.19 -9.29
C GLU A 240 7.29 1.68 -8.18
N LEU A 241 6.24 0.92 -7.87
CA LEU A 241 5.26 1.25 -6.84
C LEU A 241 5.86 1.22 -5.43
N VAL A 242 6.74 0.26 -5.12
CA VAL A 242 7.45 0.19 -3.82
C VAL A 242 8.41 1.36 -3.65
N ASP A 243 9.15 1.73 -4.71
CA ASP A 243 10.08 2.87 -4.67
C ASP A 243 9.30 4.18 -4.50
N LYS A 244 8.17 4.37 -5.22
CA LYS A 244 7.21 5.48 -5.01
C LYS A 244 6.60 5.50 -3.61
N ALA A 245 6.23 4.34 -3.06
CA ALA A 245 5.64 4.23 -1.72
C ALA A 245 6.61 4.74 -0.65
N ARG A 246 7.87 4.29 -0.71
CA ARG A 246 8.95 4.72 0.19
C ARG A 246 9.26 6.21 0.04
N ALA A 247 9.22 6.73 -1.19
CA ALA A 247 9.38 8.15 -1.48
C ALA A 247 8.16 9.03 -1.13
N LYS A 248 7.03 8.43 -0.69
CA LYS A 248 5.75 9.11 -0.42
C LYS A 248 5.19 9.84 -1.68
N GLN A 249 5.40 9.25 -2.86
CA GLN A 249 5.07 9.80 -4.19
C GLN A 249 3.97 9.03 -4.94
N LEU A 250 3.35 8.01 -4.33
CA LEU A 250 2.23 7.28 -4.94
C LEU A 250 1.05 8.22 -5.23
N GLN A 251 0.47 8.07 -6.42
CA GLN A 251 -0.74 8.81 -6.80
C GLN A 251 -2.00 8.13 -6.25
N PRO A 252 -3.12 8.87 -6.01
CA PRO A 252 -4.33 8.29 -5.43
C PRO A 252 -4.88 7.05 -6.14
N HIS A 253 -4.79 7.00 -7.47
CA HIS A 253 -5.23 5.83 -8.25
C HIS A 253 -4.30 4.61 -8.10
N GLU A 254 -3.07 4.80 -7.64
CA GLU A 254 -2.09 3.72 -7.39
C GLU A 254 -2.27 3.05 -6.02
N TYR A 255 -3.17 3.53 -5.15
CA TYR A 255 -3.46 2.89 -3.85
C TYR A 255 -4.95 2.76 -3.47
N ASN A 256 -5.88 3.46 -4.14
CA ASN A 256 -7.33 3.40 -3.85
C ASN A 256 -8.13 2.45 -4.77
N THR A 257 -7.48 1.69 -5.65
CA THR A 257 -8.12 0.90 -6.73
C THR A 257 -8.07 -0.62 -6.50
N GLY A 258 -7.58 -1.07 -5.34
CA GLY A 258 -7.45 -2.49 -5.01
C GLY A 258 -8.79 -3.17 -4.78
N THR A 259 -8.96 -4.37 -5.35
CA THR A 259 -10.17 -5.20 -5.19
C THR A 259 -9.93 -6.37 -4.25
N PHE A 260 -8.69 -6.84 -4.15
CA PHE A 260 -8.22 -7.83 -3.18
C PHE A 260 -6.91 -7.33 -2.55
N THR A 261 -6.67 -7.64 -1.27
CA THR A 261 -5.44 -7.21 -0.58
C THR A 261 -4.56 -8.38 -0.17
N LEU A 262 -3.25 -8.24 -0.37
CA LEU A 262 -2.22 -9.20 0.05
C LEU A 262 -1.24 -8.53 1.02
N SER A 263 -1.04 -9.16 2.17
CA SER A 263 -0.05 -8.75 3.18
C SER A 263 0.94 -9.90 3.38
N ASN A 264 2.24 -9.63 3.19
CA ASN A 264 3.29 -10.65 3.28
C ASN A 264 4.28 -10.28 4.37
N LEU A 265 4.33 -11.07 5.43
CA LEU A 265 5.31 -10.93 6.53
C LEU A 265 6.31 -12.09 6.58
N GLY A 266 6.33 -12.98 5.59
CA GLY A 266 7.25 -14.12 5.55
C GLY A 266 8.73 -13.74 5.55
N MET A 267 9.06 -12.55 5.04
CA MET A 267 10.41 -11.96 5.13
C MET A 267 10.88 -11.64 6.56
N PHE A 268 9.98 -11.60 7.54
CA PHE A 268 10.27 -11.39 8.96
C PHE A 268 10.25 -12.69 9.78
N GLY A 269 10.08 -13.86 9.13
CA GLY A 269 10.01 -15.15 9.82
C GLY A 269 8.69 -15.41 10.57
N VAL A 270 7.67 -14.57 10.35
CA VAL A 270 6.33 -14.74 10.96
C VAL A 270 5.70 -16.04 10.47
N ASP A 271 5.43 -17.00 11.37
CA ASP A 271 4.75 -18.26 11.06
C ASP A 271 3.35 -18.02 10.46
N ARG A 272 2.51 -17.27 11.19
CA ARG A 272 1.14 -16.92 10.80
C ARG A 272 0.71 -15.60 11.44
N PHE A 273 -0.19 -14.89 10.78
CA PHE A 273 -0.87 -13.71 11.32
C PHE A 273 -2.21 -13.53 10.60
N ASP A 274 -3.12 -12.77 11.21
CA ASP A 274 -4.36 -12.33 10.56
C ASP A 274 -4.23 -10.85 10.17
N ALA A 275 -4.77 -10.49 9.00
CA ALA A 275 -4.85 -9.11 8.56
C ALA A 275 -6.28 -8.56 8.75
N ILE A 276 -6.39 -7.28 9.09
CA ILE A 276 -7.69 -6.60 9.20
C ILE A 276 -8.20 -6.28 7.78
N LEU A 277 -9.46 -6.64 7.51
CA LEU A 277 -10.09 -6.45 6.20
C LEU A 277 -10.23 -4.96 5.86
N PRO A 278 -9.67 -4.46 4.75
CA PRO A 278 -9.89 -3.07 4.34
C PRO A 278 -11.39 -2.80 4.06
N PRO A 279 -11.97 -1.69 4.55
CA PRO A 279 -13.38 -1.38 4.32
C PRO A 279 -13.76 -1.42 2.84
N GLY A 280 -14.87 -2.09 2.53
CA GLY A 280 -15.39 -2.22 1.17
C GLY A 280 -14.69 -3.25 0.27
N THR A 281 -13.69 -4.01 0.73
CA THR A 281 -13.17 -5.19 0.00
C THR A 281 -13.78 -6.48 0.56
N GLY A 282 -13.88 -7.52 -0.28
CA GLY A 282 -14.41 -8.83 0.14
C GLY A 282 -13.43 -9.64 0.97
N ALA A 283 -12.13 -9.59 0.64
CA ALA A 283 -11.11 -10.41 1.31
C ALA A 283 -9.71 -9.75 1.37
N ILE A 284 -8.93 -10.18 2.36
CA ILE A 284 -7.49 -9.92 2.52
C ILE A 284 -6.75 -11.21 2.88
N MET A 285 -5.63 -11.47 2.24
CA MET A 285 -4.74 -12.61 2.55
C MET A 285 -3.48 -12.15 3.27
N ALA A 286 -3.22 -12.77 4.42
CA ALA A 286 -1.96 -12.74 5.14
C ALA A 286 -1.09 -13.94 4.74
N VAL A 287 0.18 -13.71 4.43
CA VAL A 287 1.15 -14.75 4.04
C VAL A 287 2.31 -14.80 5.03
N GLY A 288 2.46 -15.96 5.68
CA GLY A 288 3.56 -16.25 6.59
C GLY A 288 4.87 -16.61 5.90
N ALA A 289 5.86 -16.99 6.69
CA ALA A 289 7.16 -17.47 6.20
C ALA A 289 7.02 -18.89 5.66
N SER A 290 7.74 -19.19 4.57
CA SER A 290 7.98 -20.58 4.21
C SER A 290 9.09 -21.15 5.09
N GLN A 291 8.81 -22.26 5.78
CA GLN A 291 9.71 -22.90 6.73
C GLN A 291 9.85 -24.41 6.44
N PRO A 292 11.03 -25.01 6.67
CA PRO A 292 11.20 -26.45 6.60
C PRO A 292 10.35 -27.17 7.64
N THR A 293 9.36 -27.93 7.17
CA THR A 293 8.39 -28.65 7.98
C THR A 293 8.52 -30.16 7.76
N VAL A 294 8.41 -30.93 8.84
CA VAL A 294 8.41 -32.41 8.78
C VAL A 294 7.01 -32.88 8.41
N VAL A 295 6.89 -33.67 7.34
CA VAL A 295 5.60 -34.14 6.82
C VAL A 295 5.60 -35.65 6.56
N ALA A 296 4.43 -36.26 6.62
CA ALA A 296 4.22 -37.60 6.07
C ALA A 296 4.15 -37.53 4.53
N THR A 297 4.89 -38.40 3.84
CA THR A 297 4.75 -38.61 2.40
C THR A 297 3.57 -39.54 2.10
N LYS A 298 3.10 -39.54 0.85
CA LYS A 298 2.02 -40.44 0.40
C LYS A 298 2.35 -41.93 0.60
N ASP A 299 3.63 -42.28 0.66
CA ASP A 299 4.12 -43.65 0.88
C ASP A 299 4.22 -44.02 2.38
N GLY A 300 3.71 -43.19 3.29
CA GLY A 300 3.79 -43.42 4.74
C GLY A 300 5.19 -43.19 5.34
N ARG A 301 6.12 -42.56 4.60
CA ARG A 301 7.46 -42.19 5.10
C ARG A 301 7.45 -40.77 5.69
N ILE A 302 8.46 -40.43 6.47
CA ILE A 302 8.69 -39.06 6.93
C ILE A 302 9.63 -38.35 5.92
N GLY A 303 9.31 -37.11 5.57
CA GLY A 303 10.16 -36.25 4.74
C GLY A 303 10.15 -34.79 5.24
N MET A 304 11.03 -33.97 4.68
CA MET A 304 11.02 -32.52 4.91
C MET A 304 10.50 -31.79 3.67
N LYS A 305 9.71 -30.73 3.90
CA LYS A 305 9.09 -29.89 2.87
C LYS A 305 9.10 -28.43 3.30
N SER A 306 9.39 -27.51 2.38
CA SER A 306 9.12 -26.10 2.63
C SER A 306 7.61 -25.87 2.63
N GLN A 307 7.04 -25.36 3.71
CA GLN A 307 5.62 -25.03 3.82
C GLN A 307 5.42 -23.62 4.34
N MET A 308 4.42 -22.92 3.82
CA MET A 308 3.96 -21.63 4.34
C MET A 308 2.49 -21.71 4.77
N GLN A 309 2.11 -20.92 5.77
CA GLN A 309 0.70 -20.68 6.10
C GLN A 309 0.19 -19.45 5.35
N VAL A 310 -1.03 -19.55 4.82
CA VAL A 310 -1.81 -18.38 4.38
C VAL A 310 -3.11 -18.30 5.19
N ASN A 311 -3.43 -17.11 5.68
CA ASN A 311 -4.66 -16.83 6.41
C ASN A 311 -5.47 -15.81 5.61
N VAL A 312 -6.68 -16.17 5.18
CA VAL A 312 -7.57 -15.24 4.47
C VAL A 312 -8.67 -14.80 5.42
N THR A 313 -8.79 -13.49 5.63
CA THR A 313 -9.91 -12.86 6.33
C THR A 313 -10.90 -12.36 5.28
N ALA A 314 -12.18 -12.72 5.41
CA ALA A 314 -13.22 -12.42 4.43
C ALA A 314 -14.50 -11.90 5.08
N ASP A 315 -15.25 -11.08 4.33
CA ASP A 315 -16.58 -10.58 4.69
C ASP A 315 -17.62 -11.70 4.59
N HIS A 316 -18.14 -12.14 5.73
CA HIS A 316 -19.07 -13.26 5.80
C HIS A 316 -20.48 -12.94 5.25
N ARG A 317 -20.76 -11.67 4.92
CA ARG A 317 -22.02 -11.27 4.25
C ARG A 317 -22.10 -11.76 2.80
N VAL A 318 -20.95 -12.02 2.18
CA VAL A 318 -20.85 -12.34 0.74
C VAL A 318 -20.10 -13.65 0.49
N ILE A 319 -19.01 -13.88 1.23
CA ILE A 319 -18.12 -15.03 1.04
C ILE A 319 -18.41 -16.05 2.15
N TYR A 320 -18.47 -17.33 1.81
CA TYR A 320 -18.69 -18.42 2.75
C TYR A 320 -17.47 -19.35 2.81
N GLY A 321 -17.44 -20.23 3.82
CA GLY A 321 -16.31 -21.13 4.04
C GLY A 321 -15.97 -22.04 2.86
N ALA A 322 -16.98 -22.47 2.09
CA ALA A 322 -16.79 -23.28 0.88
C ALA A 322 -16.10 -22.50 -0.25
N ASP A 323 -16.51 -21.24 -0.48
CA ASP A 323 -15.90 -20.38 -1.50
C ASP A 323 -14.41 -20.14 -1.19
N LEU A 324 -14.12 -19.84 0.07
CA LEU A 324 -12.76 -19.54 0.52
C LEU A 324 -11.86 -20.77 0.52
N ALA A 325 -12.40 -21.94 0.88
CA ALA A 325 -11.69 -23.21 0.78
C ALA A 325 -11.38 -23.60 -0.69
N ALA A 326 -12.33 -23.41 -1.61
CA ALA A 326 -12.13 -23.69 -3.04
C ALA A 326 -11.10 -22.73 -3.67
N PHE A 327 -11.13 -21.45 -3.29
CA PHE A 327 -10.10 -20.47 -3.65
C PHE A 327 -8.72 -20.88 -3.11
N LEU A 328 -8.61 -21.24 -1.84
CA LEU A 328 -7.36 -21.63 -1.20
C LEU A 328 -6.78 -22.92 -1.80
N GLN A 329 -7.61 -23.92 -2.09
CA GLN A 329 -7.20 -25.13 -2.83
C GLN A 329 -6.68 -24.78 -4.24
N THR A 330 -7.32 -23.84 -4.92
CA THR A 330 -6.89 -23.38 -6.25
C THR A 330 -5.56 -22.64 -6.20
N LEU A 331 -5.37 -21.77 -5.20
CA LEU A 331 -4.12 -21.07 -4.94
C LEU A 331 -2.99 -22.06 -4.59
N ALA A 332 -3.27 -23.04 -3.74
CA ALA A 332 -2.33 -24.10 -3.38
C ALA A 332 -1.88 -24.88 -4.62
N ASN A 333 -2.81 -25.33 -5.46
CA ASN A 333 -2.48 -26.03 -6.72
C ASN A 333 -1.59 -25.20 -7.64
N ILE A 334 -1.83 -23.88 -7.75
CA ILE A 334 -1.01 -22.96 -8.57
C ILE A 334 0.40 -22.78 -7.97
N ILE A 335 0.55 -22.79 -6.65
CA ILE A 335 1.84 -22.62 -5.97
C ILE A 335 2.65 -23.92 -5.94
N GLU A 336 1.98 -25.07 -5.79
CA GLU A 336 2.60 -26.39 -5.79
C GLU A 336 2.99 -26.86 -7.20
N ASP A 337 2.36 -26.35 -8.26
CA ASP A 337 2.76 -26.55 -9.66
C ASP A 337 2.80 -25.23 -10.47
N PRO A 338 3.82 -24.37 -10.24
CA PRO A 338 3.84 -22.97 -10.68
C PRO A 338 4.24 -22.75 -12.16
N LYS A 339 3.91 -23.69 -13.05
CA LYS A 339 4.26 -23.64 -14.48
C LYS A 339 3.71 -22.41 -15.18
N ASP A 340 2.49 -22.03 -14.84
CA ASP A 340 1.77 -20.94 -15.51
C ASP A 340 2.08 -19.55 -14.90
N LEU A 341 2.80 -19.48 -13.77
CA LEU A 341 3.10 -18.21 -13.09
C LEU A 341 4.01 -17.25 -13.87
N THR A 342 4.62 -17.69 -14.98
CA THR A 342 5.52 -16.84 -15.78
C THR A 342 4.84 -16.03 -16.89
N PHE A 343 3.55 -16.24 -17.13
CA PHE A 343 2.77 -15.63 -18.22
C PHE A 343 1.64 -14.76 -17.67
#